data_AF-A0A7X3UR49-F1
#
_entry.id   AF-A0A7X3UR49-F1
#
_cell.length_a   1.000
_cell.length_b   1.000
_cell.length_c   1.000
_cell.angle_alpha   90.00
_cell.angle_beta   90.00
_cell.angle_gamma   90.00
#
_symmetry.space_group_name_H-M   'P 1'
#
loop_
_entity.id
_entity.type
_entity.pdbx_description
1 polymer ?
#
loop_
_entity_poly.entity_id
_entity_poly.type
_entity_poly.pdbx_seq_one_letter_code
_entity_poly.pdbx_strand_id
1 'polypeptide(L)'
;MQMTEKTLEQVVGERPFPEYADWWPVGSAFTAFMSDAIVSEWKALDPDSGTLDPDSGTLDPDSGTLNEVRESAERYIRTVYGRPSRQGLVEAFVQPDGETALQSGEFDALSYAFYRSAFRHIERHPERFDEGLERERRLFTIRVGKLFFDRLNRHLTLDLPDGLNTPGQLERLSAAIDRVGRFLHDQGYLRSHFAFRFDVDVEQGDTRIIQHGDEVVSRLQSGRLAHALYEMGYPVILPSAVYLYHTIGEAQHHSSRTIENLFGEVGYDARETDDFDPIGYPSELVVELWEIRSL
;
A
#
# COMPACT_ATOMS: atom_id res chain seq x y z
N MET A 1 7.04 -26.35 2.55
CA MET A 1 8.48 -26.19 2.85
C MET A 1 8.58 -24.98 3.76
N GLN A 2 8.93 -25.14 5.04
CA GLN A 2 9.10 -23.98 5.94
C GLN A 2 10.28 -23.16 5.43
N MET A 3 10.00 -22.04 4.76
CA MET A 3 11.04 -21.05 4.52
C MET A 3 11.52 -20.59 5.90
N THR A 4 12.80 -20.72 6.17
CA THR A 4 13.41 -20.12 7.35
C THR A 4 13.23 -18.62 7.21
N GLU A 5 12.48 -17.98 8.10
CA GLU A 5 12.26 -16.53 8.04
C GLU A 5 13.61 -15.81 8.00
N LYS A 6 13.82 -15.02 6.94
CA LYS A 6 15.05 -14.24 6.80
C LYS A 6 15.00 -13.05 7.74
N THR A 7 16.15 -12.63 8.25
CA THR A 7 16.25 -11.35 8.97
C THR A 7 16.22 -10.19 8.00
N LEU A 8 15.86 -8.99 8.48
CA LEU A 8 15.88 -7.77 7.66
C LEU A 8 17.26 -7.55 7.03
N GLU A 9 18.35 -7.75 7.78
CA GLU A 9 19.72 -7.60 7.29
C GLU A 9 20.05 -8.58 6.17
N GLN A 10 19.57 -9.83 6.27
CA GLN A 10 19.78 -10.83 5.22
C GLN A 10 19.06 -10.42 3.93
N VAL A 11 17.80 -10.02 4.02
CA VAL A 11 17.02 -9.62 2.84
C VAL A 11 17.59 -8.35 2.21
N VAL A 12 17.96 -7.34 3.01
CA VAL A 12 18.59 -6.10 2.51
C VAL A 12 19.93 -6.40 1.83
N GLY A 13 20.74 -7.32 2.38
CA GLY A 13 21.98 -7.75 1.75
C GLY A 13 21.80 -8.49 0.42
N GLU A 14 20.70 -9.24 0.27
CA GLU A 14 20.35 -9.94 -0.97
C GLU A 14 19.66 -9.05 -2.01
N ARG A 15 18.86 -8.08 -1.55
CA ARG A 15 17.99 -7.22 -2.38
C ARG A 15 18.04 -5.76 -1.89
N PRO A 16 19.17 -5.06 -2.09
CA PRO A 16 19.26 -3.65 -1.75
C PRO A 16 18.43 -2.80 -2.73
N PHE A 17 17.92 -1.66 -2.27
CA PHE A 17 17.25 -0.64 -3.10
C PHE A 17 18.04 0.68 -3.07
N PRO A 18 19.26 0.73 -3.63
CA PRO A 18 20.09 1.93 -3.57
C PRO A 18 19.44 3.14 -4.24
N GLU A 19 18.53 2.94 -5.20
CA GLU A 19 17.82 4.00 -5.90
C GLU A 19 16.81 4.74 -5.00
N TYR A 20 16.48 4.17 -3.83
CA TYR A 20 15.63 4.75 -2.79
C TYR A 20 16.44 5.46 -1.69
N ALA A 21 17.78 5.41 -1.73
CA ALA A 21 18.63 6.07 -0.75
C ALA A 21 18.48 7.61 -0.78
N ASP A 22 18.21 8.17 -1.96
CA ASP A 22 17.90 9.59 -2.10
C ASP A 22 16.45 9.83 -1.71
N TRP A 23 16.27 10.38 -0.51
CA TRP A 23 14.96 10.66 0.04
C TRP A 23 14.33 11.87 -0.64
N TRP A 24 13.00 11.83 -0.82
CA TRP A 24 12.22 12.95 -1.34
C TRP A 24 11.09 13.34 -0.37
N PRO A 25 10.57 14.58 -0.43
CA PRO A 25 9.47 15.00 0.41
C PRO A 25 8.20 14.20 0.14
N VAL A 26 7.49 13.83 1.21
CA VAL A 26 6.15 13.26 1.15
C VAL A 26 5.15 14.32 1.63
N GLY A 27 4.09 14.50 0.85
CA GLY A 27 3.08 15.54 1.07
C GLY A 27 2.22 15.28 2.30
N SER A 28 1.89 16.36 3.02
CA SER A 28 1.19 16.27 4.30
C SER A 28 -0.21 15.68 4.20
N ALA A 29 -0.93 15.86 3.08
CA ALA A 29 -2.25 15.27 2.90
C ALA A 29 -2.16 13.74 2.81
N PHE A 30 -1.24 13.23 1.99
CA PHE A 30 -0.98 11.78 1.92
C PHE A 30 -0.53 11.23 3.27
N THR A 31 0.45 11.87 3.91
CA THR A 31 0.93 11.46 5.23
C THR A 31 -0.20 11.41 6.24
N ALA A 32 -1.06 12.43 6.32
CA ALA A 32 -2.17 12.48 7.26
C ALA A 32 -3.23 11.38 6.99
N PHE A 33 -3.49 11.06 5.71
CA PHE A 33 -4.43 10.00 5.37
C PHE A 33 -3.89 8.62 5.73
N MET A 34 -2.63 8.36 5.37
CA MET A 34 -1.98 7.07 5.64
C MET A 34 -1.66 6.86 7.11
N SER A 35 -1.16 7.88 7.79
CA SER A 35 -0.94 7.86 9.25
C SER A 35 -2.19 7.40 9.96
N ASP A 36 -3.30 8.09 9.74
CA ASP A 36 -4.53 7.76 10.43
C ASP A 36 -5.04 6.37 10.07
N ALA A 37 -5.01 5.98 8.79
CA ALA A 37 -5.47 4.67 8.36
C ALA A 37 -4.65 3.54 9.02
N ILE A 38 -3.32 3.65 8.99
CA ILE A 38 -2.41 2.65 9.58
C ILE A 38 -2.58 2.61 11.09
N VAL A 39 -2.53 3.77 11.74
CA VAL A 39 -2.57 3.87 13.21
C VAL A 39 -3.92 3.44 13.75
N SER A 40 -5.02 3.80 13.10
CA SER A 40 -6.37 3.42 13.55
C SER A 40 -6.56 1.92 13.52
N GLU A 41 -6.17 1.26 12.41
CA GLU A 41 -6.25 -0.19 12.30
C GLU A 41 -5.27 -0.91 13.24
N TRP A 42 -4.07 -0.36 13.40
CA TRP A 42 -3.08 -0.92 14.32
C TRP A 42 -3.58 -0.86 15.78
N LYS A 43 -4.15 0.27 16.22
CA LYS A 43 -4.77 0.40 17.54
C LYS A 43 -6.00 -0.51 17.71
N ALA A 44 -6.75 -0.77 16.64
CA ALA A 44 -7.91 -1.64 16.69
C ALA A 44 -7.55 -3.11 16.95
N LEU A 45 -6.33 -3.55 16.58
CA LEU A 45 -5.85 -4.91 16.90
C LEU A 45 -5.61 -5.11 18.39
N ASP A 46 -5.19 -4.06 19.07
CA ASP A 46 -4.86 -4.10 20.49
C ASP A 46 -5.27 -2.78 21.16
N PRO A 47 -6.46 -2.70 21.75
CA PRO A 47 -6.93 -1.47 22.40
C PRO A 47 -5.98 -0.95 23.50
N ASP A 48 -5.18 -1.84 24.09
CA ASP A 48 -4.18 -1.50 25.12
C ASP A 48 -2.84 -1.02 24.50
N SER A 49 -2.61 -1.23 23.20
CA SER A 49 -1.41 -0.77 22.47
C SER A 49 -1.33 0.75 22.27
N GLY A 50 -2.41 1.45 22.58
CA GLY A 50 -2.54 2.89 22.42
C GLY A 50 -3.39 3.56 23.49
N THR A 51 -3.36 3.05 24.72
CA THR A 51 -3.95 3.77 25.86
C THR A 51 -3.39 5.19 25.89
N LEU A 52 -4.31 6.16 25.84
CA LEU A 52 -3.95 7.54 26.14
C LEU A 52 -3.55 7.57 27.61
N ASP A 53 -2.41 8.17 27.90
CA ASP A 53 -2.08 8.59 29.26
C ASP A 53 -3.26 9.43 29.78
N PRO A 54 -3.95 8.97 30.83
CA PRO A 54 -5.15 9.62 31.33
C PRO A 54 -4.91 11.05 31.83
N ASP A 55 -3.66 11.41 32.15
CA ASP A 55 -3.30 12.74 32.65
C ASP A 55 -3.02 13.74 31.51
N SER A 56 -2.58 13.27 30.33
CA SER A 56 -2.17 14.12 29.22
C SER A 56 -3.07 14.03 27.99
N GLY A 57 -3.89 12.98 27.86
CA GLY A 57 -4.70 12.72 26.66
C GLY A 57 -3.86 12.40 25.42
N THR A 58 -2.54 12.18 25.58
CA THR A 58 -1.62 11.74 24.55
C THR A 58 -1.34 10.25 24.70
N LEU A 59 -0.84 9.58 23.66
CA LEU A 59 -0.47 8.17 23.79
C LEU A 59 0.56 7.96 24.89
N ASP A 60 0.36 6.93 25.70
CA ASP A 60 1.36 6.49 26.66
C ASP A 60 2.66 6.15 25.90
N PRO A 61 3.73 6.95 26.06
CA PRO A 61 4.99 6.69 25.38
C PRO A 61 5.63 5.38 25.83
N ASP A 62 5.21 4.80 26.95
CA ASP A 62 5.75 3.56 27.51
C ASP A 62 4.92 2.32 27.14
N SER A 63 3.90 2.45 26.26
CA SER A 63 3.20 1.27 25.73
C SER A 63 4.20 0.35 25.02
N GLY A 64 4.25 -0.93 25.46
CA GLY A 64 5.23 -1.90 24.96
C GLY A 64 5.18 -2.06 23.44
N THR A 65 3.99 -1.93 22.85
CA THR A 65 3.77 -2.06 21.41
C THR A 65 4.27 -0.85 20.63
N LEU A 66 4.16 0.38 21.17
CA LEU A 66 4.69 1.58 20.50
C LEU A 66 6.24 1.63 20.56
N ASN A 67 6.82 1.14 21.66
CA ASN A 67 8.28 0.94 21.76
C ASN A 67 8.79 -0.06 20.72
N GLU A 68 8.09 -1.19 20.50
CA GLU A 68 8.44 -2.13 19.42
C GLU A 68 8.43 -1.45 18.03
N VAL A 69 7.46 -0.55 17.78
CA VAL A 69 7.39 0.21 16.52
C VAL A 69 8.58 1.17 16.39
N ARG A 70 8.95 1.91 17.45
CA ARG A 70 10.13 2.79 17.45
C ARG A 70 11.41 2.03 17.13
N GLU A 71 11.68 0.97 17.87
CA GLU A 71 12.87 0.14 17.65
C GLU A 71 12.90 -0.43 16.24
N SER A 72 11.74 -0.87 15.72
CA SER A 72 11.62 -1.40 14.37
C SER A 72 11.88 -0.32 13.31
N ALA A 73 11.32 0.88 13.44
CA ALA A 73 11.54 1.98 12.50
C ALA A 73 13.01 2.45 12.51
N GLU A 74 13.60 2.60 13.70
CA GLU A 74 15.00 2.99 13.84
C GLU A 74 15.96 1.94 13.27
N ARG A 75 15.70 0.66 13.53
CA ARG A 75 16.47 -0.44 12.93
C ARG A 75 16.30 -0.43 11.41
N TYR A 76 15.09 -0.24 10.91
CA TYR A 76 14.83 -0.20 9.47
C TYR A 76 15.63 0.91 8.79
N ILE A 77 15.55 2.15 9.28
CA ILE A 77 16.26 3.29 8.68
C ILE A 77 17.78 3.05 8.68
N ARG A 78 18.31 2.50 9.77
CA ARG A 78 19.73 2.19 9.88
C ARG A 78 20.17 1.10 8.92
N THR A 79 19.41 0.01 8.83
CA THR A 79 19.76 -1.15 8.01
C THR A 79 19.55 -0.88 6.52
N VAL A 80 18.46 -0.23 6.14
CA VAL A 80 18.07 0.00 4.74
C VAL A 80 18.72 1.25 4.17
N TYR A 81 18.74 2.35 4.93
CA TYR A 81 19.18 3.66 4.45
C TYR A 81 20.52 4.12 5.01
N GLY A 82 21.16 3.32 5.88
CA GLY A 82 22.50 3.57 6.39
C GLY A 82 22.63 4.85 7.22
N ARG A 83 21.54 5.35 7.82
CA ARG A 83 21.50 6.65 8.51
C ARG A 83 20.73 6.59 9.84
N PRO A 84 20.92 7.56 10.76
CA PRO A 84 20.13 7.61 11.99
C PRO A 84 18.68 7.99 11.70
N SER A 85 17.76 7.49 12.53
CA SER A 85 16.36 7.93 12.54
C SER A 85 16.22 9.32 13.16
N ARG A 86 15.22 10.07 12.71
CA ARG A 86 14.82 11.34 13.33
C ARG A 86 14.21 11.07 14.71
N GLN A 87 14.60 11.85 15.70
CA GLN A 87 13.98 11.80 17.03
C GLN A 87 12.49 12.17 16.95
N GLY A 88 11.63 11.44 17.65
CA GLY A 88 10.19 11.71 17.66
C GLY A 88 9.46 11.30 16.38
N LEU A 89 10.10 10.51 15.50
CA LEU A 89 9.52 10.17 14.20
C LEU A 89 8.20 9.40 14.31
N VAL A 90 8.13 8.43 15.22
CA VAL A 90 6.91 7.63 15.42
C VAL A 90 5.81 8.49 16.04
N GLU A 91 6.13 9.34 17.00
CA GLU A 91 5.19 10.26 17.64
C GLU A 91 4.59 11.22 16.62
N ALA A 92 5.43 11.83 15.78
CA ALA A 92 4.99 12.72 14.71
C ALA A 92 4.12 11.99 13.67
N PHE A 93 4.35 10.69 13.46
CA PHE A 93 3.48 9.89 12.59
C PHE A 93 2.15 9.57 13.25
N VAL A 94 2.13 9.30 14.55
CA VAL A 94 0.90 8.92 15.25
C VAL A 94 0.01 10.11 15.59
N GLN A 95 0.62 11.26 15.84
CA GLN A 95 -0.05 12.53 16.07
C GLN A 95 0.55 13.58 15.12
N PRO A 96 0.14 13.58 13.84
CA PRO A 96 0.63 14.56 12.88
C PRO A 96 0.27 15.97 13.34
N ASP A 97 1.28 16.81 13.54
CA ASP A 97 1.12 18.25 13.85
C ASP A 97 0.77 19.07 12.60
N GLY A 98 0.88 18.48 11.40
CA GLY A 98 0.66 19.13 10.11
C GLY A 98 1.83 20.02 9.64
N GLU A 99 2.86 20.19 10.46
CA GLU A 99 4.03 21.03 10.19
C GLU A 99 5.27 20.18 9.84
N THR A 100 5.36 19.00 10.43
CA THR A 100 6.51 18.11 10.26
C THR A 100 6.37 17.29 8.98
N ALA A 101 7.05 17.74 7.92
CA ALA A 101 7.14 16.98 6.67
C ALA A 101 7.90 15.66 6.86
N LEU A 102 7.35 14.57 6.31
CA LEU A 102 8.06 13.31 6.20
C LEU A 102 8.90 13.26 4.93
N GLN A 103 10.00 12.54 5.02
CA GLN A 103 10.76 12.10 3.87
C GLN A 103 10.33 10.68 3.45
N SER A 104 10.56 10.33 2.19
CA SER A 104 10.13 9.06 1.61
C SER A 104 10.64 7.85 2.38
N GLY A 105 11.93 7.81 2.74
CA GLY A 105 12.50 6.74 3.56
C GLY A 105 12.03 6.73 5.02
N GLU A 106 11.57 7.86 5.56
CA GLU A 106 10.92 7.90 6.87
C GLU A 106 9.52 7.27 6.81
N PHE A 107 8.73 7.64 5.79
CA PHE A 107 7.41 7.04 5.57
C PHE A 107 7.50 5.54 5.31
N ASP A 108 8.45 5.10 4.47
CA ASP A 108 8.73 3.70 4.18
C ASP A 108 9.05 2.89 5.46
N ALA A 109 9.93 3.44 6.32
CA ALA A 109 10.29 2.83 7.60
C ALA A 109 9.12 2.77 8.59
N LEU A 110 8.32 3.83 8.67
CA LEU A 110 7.12 3.88 9.51
C LEU A 110 6.09 2.85 9.04
N SER A 111 5.82 2.80 7.73
CA SER A 111 4.92 1.78 7.16
C SER A 111 5.41 0.37 7.52
N TYR A 112 6.69 0.06 7.29
CA TYR A 112 7.29 -1.22 7.67
C TYR A 112 7.05 -1.54 9.15
N ALA A 113 7.36 -0.61 10.05
CA ALA A 113 7.31 -0.84 11.49
C ALA A 113 5.88 -1.11 12.00
N PHE A 114 4.90 -0.32 11.56
CA PHE A 114 3.50 -0.49 11.95
C PHE A 114 2.91 -1.79 11.41
N TYR A 115 3.11 -2.10 10.12
CA TYR A 115 2.61 -3.35 9.54
C TYR A 115 3.26 -4.58 10.17
N ARG A 116 4.57 -4.52 10.41
CA ARG A 116 5.28 -5.58 11.12
C ARG A 116 4.74 -5.80 12.53
N SER A 117 4.46 -4.73 13.27
CA SER A 117 3.86 -4.81 14.60
C SER A 117 2.46 -5.43 14.53
N ALA A 118 1.62 -4.96 13.61
CA ALA A 118 0.27 -5.51 13.38
C ALA A 118 0.30 -7.00 13.03
N PHE A 119 1.13 -7.41 12.07
CA PHE A 119 1.24 -8.79 11.61
C PHE A 119 1.76 -9.74 12.69
N ARG A 120 2.65 -9.26 13.56
CA ARG A 120 3.10 -10.01 14.74
C ARG A 120 2.04 -10.10 15.81
N HIS A 121 1.24 -9.05 15.99
CA HIS A 121 0.11 -9.12 16.92
C HIS A 121 -0.88 -10.20 16.47
N ILE A 122 -1.24 -10.22 15.18
CA ILE A 122 -2.13 -11.23 14.59
C ILE A 122 -1.56 -12.64 14.79
N GLU A 123 -0.27 -12.83 14.51
CA GLU A 123 0.41 -14.12 14.69
C GLU A 123 0.46 -14.61 16.13
N ARG A 124 0.62 -13.71 17.10
CA ARG A 124 0.71 -14.04 18.53
C ARG A 124 -0.65 -14.32 19.15
N HIS A 125 -1.74 -13.88 18.53
CA HIS A 125 -3.10 -13.98 19.06
C HIS A 125 -4.09 -14.56 18.05
N PRO A 126 -3.80 -15.73 17.44
CA PRO A 126 -4.66 -16.31 16.41
C PRO A 126 -6.08 -16.58 16.90
N GLU A 127 -6.29 -16.76 18.21
CA GLU A 127 -7.60 -16.97 18.84
C GLU A 127 -8.53 -15.75 18.80
N ARG A 128 -8.01 -14.56 18.47
CA ARG A 128 -8.81 -13.33 18.34
C ARG A 128 -9.39 -13.13 16.95
N PHE A 129 -9.07 -14.01 16.01
CA PHE A 129 -9.40 -13.85 14.60
C PHE A 129 -10.10 -15.10 14.04
N ASP A 130 -10.97 -14.89 13.06
CA ASP A 130 -11.80 -15.95 12.48
C ASP A 130 -11.11 -16.63 11.29
N GLU A 131 -10.18 -15.95 10.62
CA GLU A 131 -9.48 -16.46 9.44
C GLU A 131 -8.06 -16.95 9.76
N GLY A 132 -7.45 -17.66 8.80
CA GLY A 132 -6.04 -18.06 8.90
C GLY A 132 -5.07 -16.87 8.90
N LEU A 133 -3.87 -17.06 9.47
CA LEU A 133 -2.86 -16.01 9.66
C LEU A 133 -2.60 -15.15 8.41
N GLU A 134 -2.35 -15.79 7.26
CA GLU A 134 -2.12 -15.09 5.99
C GLU A 134 -3.32 -14.22 5.59
N ARG A 135 -4.53 -14.78 5.71
CA ARG A 135 -5.77 -14.09 5.39
C ARG A 135 -6.00 -12.91 6.32
N GLU A 136 -5.73 -13.02 7.61
CA GLU A 136 -5.90 -11.93 8.57
C GLU A 136 -4.91 -10.78 8.35
N ARG A 137 -3.65 -11.10 8.03
CA ARG A 137 -2.67 -10.08 7.63
C ARG A 137 -3.13 -9.35 6.37
N ARG A 138 -3.65 -10.08 5.38
CA ARG A 138 -4.26 -9.48 4.18
C ARG A 138 -5.47 -8.62 4.52
N LEU A 139 -6.37 -9.07 5.39
CA LEU A 139 -7.54 -8.31 5.85
C LEU A 139 -7.14 -7.01 6.55
N PHE A 140 -6.09 -7.02 7.37
CA PHE A 140 -5.52 -5.79 7.94
C PHE A 140 -5.11 -4.80 6.82
N THR A 141 -4.40 -5.26 5.79
CA THR A 141 -4.01 -4.39 4.67
C THR A 141 -5.21 -3.81 3.93
N ILE A 142 -6.27 -4.60 3.76
CA ILE A 142 -7.52 -4.20 3.10
C ILE A 142 -8.22 -3.10 3.91
N ARG A 143 -8.31 -3.26 5.23
CA ARG A 143 -8.96 -2.25 6.10
C ARG A 143 -8.19 -0.92 6.09
N VAL A 144 -6.85 -0.97 6.18
CA VAL A 144 -6.01 0.25 6.04
C VAL A 144 -6.24 0.90 4.68
N GLY A 145 -6.20 0.12 3.60
CA GLY A 145 -6.41 0.63 2.25
C GLY A 145 -7.79 1.27 2.07
N LYS A 146 -8.83 0.68 2.66
CA LYS A 146 -10.19 1.24 2.65
C LYS A 146 -10.26 2.58 3.39
N LEU A 147 -9.70 2.67 4.59
CA LEU A 147 -9.69 3.94 5.35
C LEU A 147 -8.93 5.05 4.61
N PHE A 148 -7.79 4.71 4.00
CA PHE A 148 -7.06 5.65 3.16
C PHE A 148 -7.90 6.10 1.97
N PHE A 149 -8.51 5.16 1.24
CA PHE A 149 -9.35 5.47 0.09
C PHE A 149 -10.55 6.35 0.46
N ASP A 150 -11.25 6.06 1.56
CA ASP A 150 -12.41 6.86 2.01
C ASP A 150 -12.01 8.32 2.32
N ARG A 151 -10.78 8.55 2.79
CA ARG A 151 -10.22 9.91 3.00
C ARG A 151 -9.84 10.56 1.69
N LEU A 152 -9.14 9.83 0.83
CA LEU A 152 -8.71 10.29 -0.49
C LEU A 152 -9.91 10.68 -1.35
N ASN A 153 -10.94 9.83 -1.39
CA ASN A 153 -12.16 10.06 -2.15
C ASN A 153 -12.87 11.33 -1.68
N ARG A 154 -12.99 11.55 -0.37
CA ARG A 154 -13.54 12.80 0.18
C ARG A 154 -12.67 14.02 -0.15
N HIS A 155 -11.35 13.89 -0.06
CA HIS A 155 -10.41 14.97 -0.36
C HIS A 155 -10.45 15.37 -1.85
N LEU A 156 -10.44 14.39 -2.75
CA LEU A 156 -10.48 14.63 -4.18
C LEU A 156 -11.88 14.88 -4.70
N THR A 157 -12.94 14.48 -3.99
CA THR A 157 -14.32 14.48 -4.52
C THR A 157 -14.34 13.75 -5.87
N LEU A 158 -14.03 12.45 -5.86
CA LEU A 158 -13.97 11.67 -7.10
C LEU A 158 -15.38 11.57 -7.71
N ASP A 159 -15.45 11.81 -9.03
CA ASP A 159 -16.68 11.63 -9.80
C ASP A 159 -16.70 10.19 -10.33
N LEU A 160 -17.25 9.27 -9.54
CA LEU A 160 -17.32 7.85 -9.89
C LEU A 160 -18.61 7.54 -10.66
N PRO A 161 -18.54 6.68 -11.71
CA PRO A 161 -19.72 6.18 -12.38
C PRO A 161 -20.50 5.19 -11.50
N ASP A 162 -21.77 4.94 -11.83
CA ASP A 162 -22.65 3.95 -11.20
C ASP A 162 -22.52 2.53 -11.78
N GLY A 163 -21.46 2.29 -12.56
CA GLY A 163 -21.16 1.02 -13.23
C GLY A 163 -20.19 1.23 -14.40
N LEU A 164 -19.84 0.17 -15.14
CA LEU A 164 -18.95 0.23 -16.31
C LEU A 164 -19.63 -0.39 -17.54
N ASN A 165 -20.87 0.04 -17.79
CA ASN A 165 -21.73 -0.46 -18.86
C ASN A 165 -21.66 0.37 -20.15
N THR A 166 -20.96 1.49 -20.13
CA THR A 166 -20.84 2.40 -21.29
C THR A 166 -19.43 2.95 -21.41
N PRO A 167 -18.96 3.31 -22.62
CA PRO A 167 -17.67 3.98 -22.79
C PRO A 167 -17.54 5.25 -21.94
N GLY A 168 -18.60 6.06 -21.84
CA GLY A 168 -18.57 7.27 -21.01
C GLY A 168 -18.44 7.01 -19.51
N GLN A 169 -18.93 5.86 -19.01
CA GLN A 169 -18.67 5.46 -17.63
C GLN A 169 -17.22 5.02 -17.44
N LEU A 170 -16.64 4.27 -18.39
CA LEU A 170 -15.21 3.92 -18.36
C LEU A 170 -14.34 5.17 -18.40
N GLU A 171 -14.64 6.15 -19.24
CA GLU A 171 -13.93 7.43 -19.29
C GLU A 171 -13.97 8.18 -17.95
N ARG A 172 -15.13 8.20 -17.27
CA ARG A 172 -15.24 8.79 -15.92
C ARG A 172 -14.41 8.04 -14.90
N LEU A 173 -14.40 6.71 -14.93
CA LEU A 173 -13.54 5.89 -14.08
C LEU A 173 -12.05 6.18 -14.34
N SER A 174 -11.62 6.16 -15.60
CA SER A 174 -10.25 6.49 -15.99
C SER A 174 -9.83 7.87 -15.48
N ALA A 175 -10.69 8.87 -15.63
CA ALA A 175 -10.43 10.21 -15.12
C ALA A 175 -10.30 10.23 -13.58
N ALA A 176 -11.07 9.43 -12.86
CA ALA A 176 -10.94 9.29 -11.40
C ALA A 176 -9.62 8.61 -11.02
N ILE A 177 -9.22 7.54 -11.73
CA ILE A 177 -7.94 6.85 -11.53
C ILE A 177 -6.77 7.81 -11.81
N ASP A 178 -6.83 8.61 -12.87
CA ASP A 178 -5.82 9.63 -13.19
C ASP A 178 -5.73 10.74 -12.13
N ARG A 179 -6.84 11.08 -11.48
CA ARG A 179 -6.84 12.04 -10.35
C ARG A 179 -6.18 11.44 -9.12
N VAL A 180 -6.44 10.17 -8.82
CA VAL A 180 -5.74 9.44 -7.75
C VAL A 180 -4.25 9.36 -8.05
N GLY A 181 -3.88 8.97 -9.27
CA GLY A 181 -2.49 8.88 -9.70
C GLY A 181 -1.72 10.19 -9.58
N ARG A 182 -2.32 11.30 -10.04
CA ARG A 182 -1.75 12.64 -9.85
C ARG A 182 -1.59 12.99 -8.39
N PHE A 183 -2.58 12.71 -7.54
CA PHE A 183 -2.44 12.92 -6.10
C PHE A 183 -1.27 12.12 -5.53
N LEU A 184 -1.16 10.83 -5.85
CA LEU A 184 -0.07 9.98 -5.35
C LEU A 184 1.31 10.47 -5.81
N HIS A 185 1.42 10.93 -7.05
CA HIS A 185 2.63 11.54 -7.58
C HIS A 185 2.95 12.88 -6.88
N ASP A 186 1.99 13.81 -6.85
CA ASP A 186 2.19 15.16 -6.31
C ASP A 186 2.44 15.16 -4.79
N GLN A 187 1.94 14.14 -4.09
CA GLN A 187 2.22 13.93 -2.67
C GLN A 187 3.47 13.09 -2.42
N GLY A 188 4.27 12.76 -3.44
CA GLY A 188 5.52 12.04 -3.27
C GLY A 188 5.35 10.59 -2.82
N TYR A 189 4.18 9.98 -2.97
CA TYR A 189 4.05 8.53 -2.85
C TYR A 189 4.75 7.82 -4.02
N LEU A 190 4.64 8.39 -5.23
CA LEU A 190 5.36 7.96 -6.43
C LEU A 190 6.38 9.05 -6.80
N ARG A 191 7.62 8.67 -7.11
CA ARG A 191 8.64 9.67 -7.48
C ARG A 191 8.53 10.18 -8.90
N SER A 192 7.97 9.39 -9.82
CA SER A 192 8.13 9.67 -11.26
C SER A 192 6.96 9.32 -12.16
N HIS A 193 6.29 8.19 -11.94
CA HIS A 193 5.34 7.66 -12.92
C HIS A 193 4.11 7.06 -12.25
N PHE A 194 2.97 7.27 -12.91
CA PHE A 194 1.72 6.58 -12.66
C PHE A 194 1.03 6.38 -14.00
N ALA A 195 0.57 5.17 -14.29
CA ALA A 195 -0.39 4.93 -15.35
C ALA A 195 -1.28 3.73 -15.02
N PHE A 196 -2.56 3.82 -15.39
CA PHE A 196 -3.47 2.69 -15.39
C PHE A 196 -4.04 2.54 -16.80
N ARG A 197 -3.60 1.51 -17.52
CA ARG A 197 -3.83 1.36 -18.97
C ARG A 197 -4.76 0.20 -19.24
N PHE A 198 -5.78 0.44 -20.05
CA PHE A 198 -6.73 -0.59 -20.49
C PHE A 198 -6.34 -1.25 -21.82
N ASP A 199 -5.42 -0.63 -22.57
CA ASP A 199 -4.70 -1.29 -23.66
C ASP A 199 -3.62 -2.19 -23.06
N VAL A 200 -3.73 -3.49 -23.35
CA VAL A 200 -2.86 -4.53 -22.81
C VAL A 200 -2.32 -5.35 -23.97
N ASP A 201 -1.00 -5.52 -24.01
CA ASP A 201 -0.30 -6.46 -24.88
C ASP A 201 0.90 -7.03 -24.09
N VAL A 202 0.66 -8.11 -23.36
CA VAL A 202 1.66 -8.73 -22.47
C VAL A 202 1.67 -10.24 -22.57
N GLU A 203 2.80 -10.84 -22.19
CA GLU A 203 2.93 -12.28 -22.00
C GLU A 203 2.70 -12.63 -20.52
N GLN A 204 1.87 -13.66 -20.26
CA GLN A 204 1.62 -14.22 -18.94
C GLN A 204 1.75 -15.75 -19.07
N GLY A 205 2.87 -16.30 -18.58
CA GLY A 205 3.25 -17.69 -18.83
C GLY A 205 3.34 -17.98 -20.34
N ASP A 206 2.64 -19.02 -20.80
CA ASP A 206 2.58 -19.39 -22.23
C ASP A 206 1.47 -18.66 -23.01
N THR A 207 0.75 -17.72 -22.37
CA THR A 207 -0.39 -17.02 -22.96
C THR A 207 -0.07 -15.56 -23.21
N ARG A 208 -0.35 -15.06 -24.42
CA ARG A 208 -0.31 -13.62 -24.71
C ARG A 208 -1.70 -13.02 -24.52
N ILE A 209 -1.80 -12.00 -23.68
CA ILE A 209 -3.04 -11.26 -23.43
C ILE A 209 -3.01 -9.99 -24.27
N ILE A 210 -3.95 -9.90 -25.21
CA ILE A 210 -4.16 -8.71 -26.03
C ILE A 210 -5.58 -8.19 -25.78
N GLN A 211 -5.67 -6.90 -25.46
CA GLN A 211 -6.93 -6.19 -25.26
C GLN A 211 -6.73 -4.72 -25.66
N HIS A 212 -7.66 -4.16 -26.42
CA HIS A 212 -7.74 -2.72 -26.64
C HIS A 212 -8.66 -2.07 -25.60
N GLY A 213 -8.38 -0.81 -25.24
CA GLY A 213 -9.14 -0.10 -24.22
C GLY A 213 -10.64 0.03 -24.52
N ASP A 214 -11.01 0.11 -25.80
CA ASP A 214 -12.40 0.16 -26.27
C ASP A 214 -13.16 -1.18 -26.11
N GLU A 215 -12.43 -2.29 -25.90
CA GLU A 215 -13.03 -3.61 -25.68
C GLU A 215 -13.53 -3.82 -24.24
N VAL A 216 -13.00 -3.06 -23.26
CA VAL A 216 -13.23 -3.27 -21.83
C VAL A 216 -14.72 -3.38 -21.50
N VAL A 217 -15.52 -2.40 -21.92
CA VAL A 217 -16.95 -2.34 -21.63
C VAL A 217 -17.67 -3.56 -22.22
N SER A 218 -17.38 -3.90 -23.47
CA SER A 218 -18.02 -5.03 -24.15
C SER A 218 -17.65 -6.37 -23.50
N ARG A 219 -16.41 -6.53 -23.03
CA ARG A 219 -15.96 -7.72 -22.30
C ARG A 219 -16.73 -7.85 -20.98
N LEU A 220 -16.77 -6.79 -20.19
CA LEU A 220 -17.46 -6.78 -18.90
C LEU A 220 -18.97 -7.05 -19.05
N GLN A 221 -19.63 -6.45 -20.04
CA GLN A 221 -21.05 -6.71 -20.35
C GLN A 221 -21.34 -8.15 -20.73
N SER A 222 -20.38 -8.82 -21.37
CA SER A 222 -20.49 -10.24 -21.74
C SER A 222 -20.11 -11.21 -20.61
N GLY A 223 -19.83 -10.72 -19.40
CA GLY A 223 -19.36 -11.51 -18.27
C GLY A 223 -17.93 -12.04 -18.43
N ARG A 224 -17.14 -11.46 -19.34
CA ARG A 224 -15.73 -11.80 -19.56
C ARG A 224 -14.82 -10.90 -18.73
N LEU A 225 -13.63 -11.40 -18.41
CA LEU A 225 -12.56 -10.61 -17.78
C LEU A 225 -12.10 -9.49 -18.72
N ALA A 226 -11.99 -8.29 -18.17
CA ALA A 226 -11.19 -7.22 -18.74
C ALA A 226 -9.84 -7.16 -18.02
N HIS A 227 -8.81 -6.67 -18.72
CA HIS A 227 -7.46 -6.54 -18.17
C HIS A 227 -7.02 -5.08 -18.12
N ALA A 228 -6.06 -4.77 -17.27
CA ALA A 228 -5.38 -3.49 -17.27
C ALA A 228 -3.91 -3.65 -16.83
N LEU A 229 -3.06 -2.69 -17.17
CA LEU A 229 -1.71 -2.57 -16.61
C LEU A 229 -1.68 -1.42 -15.63
N TYR A 230 -1.20 -1.69 -14.42
CA TYR A 230 -0.94 -0.66 -13.42
C TYR A 230 0.58 -0.44 -13.30
N GLU A 231 1.02 0.78 -13.62
CA GLU A 231 2.43 1.16 -13.65
C GLU A 231 2.71 2.22 -12.58
N MET A 232 3.75 1.99 -11.76
CA MET A 232 4.17 2.86 -10.66
C MET A 232 5.68 3.08 -10.69
N GLY A 233 6.11 4.32 -10.87
CA GLY A 233 7.53 4.68 -10.88
C GLY A 233 8.01 5.13 -9.50
N TYR A 234 8.90 4.33 -8.90
CA TYR A 234 9.43 4.48 -7.54
C TYR A 234 8.35 4.67 -6.46
N PRO A 235 7.44 3.69 -6.26
CA PRO A 235 6.51 3.76 -5.14
C PRO A 235 7.27 3.69 -3.82
N VAL A 236 7.06 4.68 -2.95
CA VAL A 236 7.81 4.88 -1.70
C VAL A 236 7.90 3.64 -0.81
N ILE A 237 6.91 2.76 -0.86
CA ILE A 237 6.85 1.52 -0.06
C ILE A 237 7.48 0.29 -0.71
N LEU A 238 8.03 0.37 -1.93
CA LEU A 238 8.58 -0.82 -2.58
C LEU A 238 9.62 -1.54 -1.69
N PRO A 239 10.59 -0.84 -1.07
CA PRO A 239 11.58 -1.52 -0.24
C PRO A 239 10.92 -2.26 0.93
N SER A 240 10.07 -1.57 1.69
CA SER A 240 9.39 -2.16 2.84
C SER A 240 8.39 -3.25 2.49
N ALA A 241 7.66 -3.17 1.37
CA ALA A 241 6.77 -4.23 0.90
C ALA A 241 7.55 -5.52 0.63
N VAL A 242 8.66 -5.43 -0.11
CA VAL A 242 9.55 -6.57 -0.37
C VAL A 242 10.12 -7.12 0.94
N TYR A 243 10.61 -6.26 1.82
CA TYR A 243 11.20 -6.71 3.07
C TYR A 243 10.19 -7.32 4.03
N LEU A 244 8.96 -6.83 4.11
CA LEU A 244 7.89 -7.48 4.90
C LEU A 244 7.56 -8.85 4.35
N TYR A 245 7.40 -8.98 3.02
CA TYR A 245 7.10 -10.28 2.41
C TYR A 245 8.17 -11.32 2.73
N HIS A 246 9.45 -10.98 2.61
CA HIS A 246 10.55 -11.93 2.87
C HIS A 246 10.81 -12.19 4.37
N THR A 247 10.41 -11.29 5.26
CA THR A 247 10.67 -11.43 6.71
C THR A 247 9.47 -11.93 7.51
N ILE A 248 8.24 -11.75 6.99
CA ILE A 248 6.98 -12.09 7.69
C ILE A 248 6.03 -12.91 6.79
N GLY A 249 6.19 -12.89 5.46
CA GLY A 249 5.35 -13.64 4.54
C GLY A 249 4.13 -12.88 4.01
N GLU A 250 4.00 -11.58 4.28
CA GLU A 250 2.94 -10.71 3.74
C GLU A 250 3.50 -9.31 3.50
N ALA A 251 3.09 -8.65 2.42
CA ALA A 251 3.50 -7.30 2.07
C ALA A 251 2.43 -6.26 2.43
N GLN A 252 2.82 -4.99 2.40
CA GLN A 252 1.90 -3.86 2.47
C GLN A 252 1.65 -3.33 1.05
N HIS A 253 0.38 -3.14 0.66
CA HIS A 253 -0.03 -2.86 -0.74
C HIS A 253 -0.92 -1.61 -0.86
N HIS A 254 -0.45 -0.43 -0.45
CA HIS A 254 -1.31 0.77 -0.35
C HIS A 254 -1.96 1.22 -1.68
N SER A 255 -1.16 1.35 -2.73
CA SER A 255 -1.61 1.78 -4.05
C SER A 255 -2.61 0.81 -4.67
N SER A 256 -2.29 -0.48 -4.68
CA SER A 256 -3.16 -1.52 -5.20
C SER A 256 -4.49 -1.52 -4.43
N ARG A 257 -4.48 -1.48 -3.08
CA ARG A 257 -5.74 -1.35 -2.32
C ARG A 257 -6.55 -0.11 -2.68
N THR A 258 -5.91 1.00 -3.03
CA THR A 258 -6.61 2.23 -3.45
C THR A 258 -7.36 2.01 -4.77
N ILE A 259 -6.73 1.34 -5.74
CA ILE A 259 -7.36 1.03 -7.03
C ILE A 259 -8.45 -0.04 -6.86
N GLU A 260 -8.22 -1.09 -6.07
CA GLU A 260 -9.24 -2.10 -5.73
C GLU A 260 -10.51 -1.44 -5.16
N ASN A 261 -10.37 -0.53 -4.18
CA ASN A 261 -11.50 0.18 -3.60
C ASN A 261 -12.23 1.08 -4.63
N LEU A 262 -11.48 1.72 -5.53
CA LEU A 262 -12.07 2.54 -6.60
C LEU A 262 -12.97 1.71 -7.51
N PHE A 263 -12.52 0.51 -7.91
CA PHE A 263 -13.37 -0.43 -8.67
C PHE A 263 -14.54 -0.97 -7.85
N GLY A 264 -14.32 -1.23 -6.55
CA GLY A 264 -15.37 -1.67 -5.64
C GLY A 264 -16.55 -0.69 -5.54
N GLU A 265 -16.26 0.62 -5.45
CA GLU A 265 -17.30 1.67 -5.40
C GLU A 265 -18.15 1.75 -6.67
N VAL A 266 -17.64 1.25 -7.80
CA VAL A 266 -18.39 1.21 -9.08
C VAL A 266 -19.01 -0.16 -9.36
N GLY A 267 -18.94 -1.11 -8.41
CA GLY A 267 -19.56 -2.43 -8.51
C GLY A 267 -18.72 -3.51 -9.20
N TYR A 268 -17.39 -3.37 -9.21
CA TYR A 268 -16.47 -4.31 -9.86
C TYR A 268 -15.39 -4.80 -8.90
N ASP A 269 -14.97 -6.04 -9.09
CA ASP A 269 -13.77 -6.60 -8.48
C ASP A 269 -12.61 -6.40 -9.46
N ALA A 270 -11.57 -5.71 -9.01
CA ALA A 270 -10.34 -5.52 -9.76
C ALA A 270 -9.16 -5.87 -8.87
N ARG A 271 -8.20 -6.64 -9.38
CA ARG A 271 -7.03 -7.09 -8.60
C ARG A 271 -5.87 -7.46 -9.51
N GLU A 272 -4.66 -7.37 -8.97
CA GLU A 272 -3.45 -7.89 -9.58
C GLU A 272 -3.53 -9.41 -9.79
N THR A 273 -2.90 -9.89 -10.87
CA THR A 273 -2.69 -11.32 -11.13
C THR A 273 -1.39 -11.82 -10.50
N ASP A 274 -1.46 -12.86 -9.68
CA ASP A 274 -0.32 -13.39 -8.93
C ASP A 274 0.79 -14.02 -9.83
N ASP A 275 0.46 -14.41 -11.06
CA ASP A 275 1.35 -15.12 -12.00
C ASP A 275 2.00 -14.21 -13.07
N PHE A 276 1.91 -12.88 -12.93
CA PHE A 276 2.50 -11.95 -13.89
C PHE A 276 4.02 -11.84 -13.70
N ASP A 277 4.77 -11.92 -14.80
CA ASP A 277 6.23 -11.76 -14.80
C ASP A 277 6.63 -10.37 -15.34
N PRO A 278 7.04 -9.43 -14.47
CA PRO A 278 7.42 -8.09 -14.88
C PRO A 278 8.88 -7.98 -15.32
N ILE A 279 9.61 -9.06 -15.62
CA ILE A 279 11.05 -9.02 -16.00
C ILE A 279 11.35 -8.07 -17.18
N GLY A 280 10.36 -7.78 -18.03
CA GLY A 280 10.49 -6.79 -19.10
C GLY A 280 10.59 -5.32 -18.63
N TYR A 281 10.33 -5.04 -17.35
CA TYR A 281 10.31 -3.70 -16.76
C TYR A 281 11.52 -3.48 -15.84
N PRO A 282 12.07 -2.26 -15.82
CA PRO A 282 13.20 -1.96 -14.97
C PRO A 282 12.76 -1.91 -13.50
N SER A 283 13.67 -2.20 -12.56
CA SER A 283 13.35 -2.37 -11.12
C SER A 283 12.73 -1.15 -10.46
N GLU A 284 12.94 0.03 -11.03
CA GLU A 284 12.35 1.29 -10.59
C GLU A 284 10.89 1.51 -11.02
N LEU A 285 10.38 0.66 -11.91
CA LEU A 285 9.04 0.70 -12.43
C LEU A 285 8.34 -0.59 -12.04
N VAL A 286 7.45 -0.49 -11.05
CA VAL A 286 6.55 -1.60 -10.70
C VAL A 286 5.45 -1.63 -11.74
N VAL A 287 5.26 -2.77 -12.38
CA VAL A 287 4.16 -3.01 -13.30
C VAL A 287 3.41 -4.25 -12.85
N GLU A 288 2.09 -4.11 -12.76
CA GLU A 288 1.17 -5.16 -12.34
C GLU A 288 0.15 -5.37 -13.47
N LEU A 289 -0.12 -6.62 -13.81
CA LEU A 289 -1.26 -6.98 -14.65
C LEU A 289 -2.49 -7.17 -13.76
N TRP A 290 -3.60 -6.55 -14.13
CA TRP A 290 -4.84 -6.56 -13.37
C TRP A 290 -5.96 -7.25 -14.14
N GLU A 291 -6.77 -8.02 -13.42
CA GLU A 291 -8.04 -8.58 -13.89
C GLU A 291 -9.21 -7.80 -13.29
N ILE A 292 -10.22 -7.53 -14.12
CA ILE A 292 -11.44 -6.79 -13.74
C ILE A 292 -12.67 -7.62 -14.12
N ARG A 293 -13.61 -7.74 -13.18
CA ARG A 293 -14.88 -8.45 -13.36
C ARG A 293 -16.02 -7.76 -12.61
N SER A 294 -17.24 -7.94 -13.08
CA SER A 294 -18.44 -7.53 -12.32
C SER A 294 -18.56 -8.34 -11.03
N LEU A 295 -18.98 -7.70 -9.95
CA LEU A 295 -19.36 -8.37 -8.69
C LEU A 295 -20.66 -9.17 -8.83
#